data_AF-A0A8S1JX09-F1
#
_entry.id   AF-A0A8S1JX09-F1
#
_cell.length_a   1.000
_cell.length_b   1.000
_cell.length_c   1.000
_cell.angle_alpha   90.00
_cell.angle_beta   90.00
_cell.angle_gamma   90.00
#
_symmetry.space_group_name_H-M   'P 1'
#
loop_
_entity.id
_entity.type
_entity.pdbx_description
1 polymer ?
#
loop_
_entity_poly.entity_id
_entity_poly.type
_entity_poly.pdbx_seq_one_letter_code
_entity_poly.pdbx_strand_id
1 'polypeptide(L)'
;MGWGIEGAIGSSFKIDASYLSPNVNMASRLEAATKQFGSIILISGIFREYLTESCQKQLRLIDIVTVKGSIEPMKIYTIDLSIKSLLKGIKQPIDKYDISKLTQREAKKYRVVQRYQRNQLIKKVENNQIQIADLFQTDEELVLARAPFIQEFYDYWDQGFQHYINGQWEKALPIFTKTLSMIPEHKDGPSNTLLEVLHSNGNKAPNYWKGYRELTEK
;
A
#
# COMPACT_ATOMS: atom_id res chain seq x y z
N MET A 1 3.47 -10.42 9.72
CA MET A 1 2.69 -11.41 10.49
C MET A 1 2.18 -10.81 11.79
N GLY A 2 1.15 -11.41 12.38
CA GLY A 2 0.53 -10.98 13.62
C GLY A 2 -0.21 -12.13 14.30
N TRP A 3 -0.64 -11.93 15.54
CA TRP A 3 -1.52 -12.89 16.22
C TRP A 3 -2.95 -12.35 16.26
N GLY A 4 -3.91 -13.22 16.50
CA GLY A 4 -5.27 -12.80 16.84
C GLY A 4 -6.05 -13.96 17.41
N ILE A 5 -7.00 -13.64 18.29
CA ILE A 5 -7.89 -14.63 18.86
C ILE A 5 -9.15 -14.62 18.01
N GLU A 6 -9.44 -15.76 17.38
CA GLU A 6 -10.71 -16.01 16.71
C GLU A 6 -11.70 -16.60 17.73
N GLY A 7 -12.92 -16.10 17.75
CA GLY A 7 -13.95 -16.66 18.61
C GLY A 7 -15.34 -16.11 18.36
N ALA A 8 -16.32 -16.81 18.90
CA ALA A 8 -17.69 -16.34 18.99
C ALA A 8 -17.77 -15.23 20.06
N ILE A 9 -18.12 -14.01 19.65
CA ILE A 9 -18.32 -12.86 20.53
C ILE A 9 -19.77 -12.39 20.40
N GLY A 10 -20.43 -12.16 21.52
CA GLY A 10 -21.81 -11.67 21.52
C GLY A 10 -22.57 -11.97 22.81
N SER A 11 -23.87 -11.73 22.77
CA SER A 11 -24.79 -12.08 23.86
C SER A 11 -25.51 -13.40 23.57
N SER A 12 -26.33 -13.87 24.50
CA SER A 12 -27.21 -15.03 24.29
C SER A 12 -28.19 -14.85 23.12
N PHE A 13 -28.46 -13.61 22.70
CA PHE A 13 -29.41 -13.30 21.63
C PHE A 13 -28.75 -13.15 20.26
N LYS A 14 -27.46 -12.78 20.23
CA LYS A 14 -26.72 -12.56 18.99
C LYS A 14 -25.24 -12.85 19.21
N ILE A 15 -24.75 -13.83 18.46
CA ILE A 15 -23.36 -14.27 18.47
C ILE A 15 -22.82 -14.10 17.05
N ASP A 16 -21.64 -13.49 16.93
CA ASP A 16 -20.91 -13.33 15.68
C ASP A 16 -19.49 -13.87 15.83
N ALA A 17 -18.94 -14.45 14.75
CA ALA A 17 -17.53 -14.79 14.70
C ALA A 17 -16.72 -13.50 14.61
N SER A 18 -15.72 -13.34 15.47
CA SER A 18 -14.90 -12.13 15.56
C SER A 18 -13.43 -12.46 15.77
N TYR A 19 -12.58 -11.53 15.39
CA TYR A 19 -11.13 -11.59 15.59
C TYR A 19 -10.71 -10.43 16.48
N LEU A 20 -10.02 -10.73 17.59
CA LEU A 20 -9.52 -9.72 18.53
C LEU A 20 -8.00 -9.73 18.56
N SER A 21 -7.38 -8.59 18.25
CA SER A 21 -5.93 -8.41 18.28
C SER A 21 -5.50 -6.96 18.12
N PRO A 22 -4.39 -6.55 18.76
CA PRO A 22 -3.67 -5.33 18.37
C PRO A 22 -3.33 -5.27 16.86
N ASN A 23 -3.02 -6.40 16.23
CA ASN A 23 -2.71 -6.48 14.79
C ASN A 23 -3.95 -6.31 13.90
N VAL A 24 -5.12 -6.77 14.34
CA VAL A 24 -6.40 -6.50 13.67
C VAL A 24 -6.72 -5.00 13.74
N ASN A 25 -6.51 -4.38 14.91
CA ASN A 25 -6.66 -2.94 15.08
C ASN A 25 -5.66 -2.16 14.21
N MET A 26 -4.42 -2.64 14.07
CA MET A 26 -3.43 -2.03 13.18
C MET A 26 -3.86 -2.07 11.71
N ALA A 27 -4.43 -3.19 11.25
CA ALA A 27 -4.94 -3.28 9.88
C ALA A 27 -6.06 -2.26 9.62
N SER A 28 -6.99 -2.09 10.55
CA SER A 28 -8.04 -1.05 10.45
C SER A 28 -7.45 0.36 10.45
N ARG A 29 -6.41 0.63 11.24
CA ARG A 29 -5.73 1.94 11.25
C ARG A 29 -5.02 2.23 9.93
N LEU A 30 -4.36 1.23 9.35
CA LEU A 30 -3.71 1.39 8.03
C LEU A 30 -4.74 1.66 6.94
N GLU A 31 -5.90 0.99 6.99
CA GLU A 31 -7.00 1.25 6.06
C GLU A 31 -7.50 2.69 6.20
N ALA A 32 -7.81 3.16 7.41
CA ALA A 32 -8.25 4.54 7.63
C ALA A 32 -7.18 5.58 7.19
N ALA A 33 -5.90 5.29 7.44
CA ALA A 33 -4.79 6.16 7.10
C ALA A 33 -4.54 6.28 5.58
N THR A 34 -5.09 5.38 4.74
CA THR A 34 -4.99 5.48 3.27
C THR A 34 -5.40 6.86 2.76
N LYS A 35 -6.45 7.45 3.36
CA LYS A 35 -6.95 8.78 3.03
C LYS A 35 -5.92 9.87 3.35
N GLN A 36 -5.26 9.79 4.50
CA GLN A 36 -4.25 10.76 4.92
C GLN A 36 -2.98 10.68 4.05
N PHE A 37 -2.59 9.47 3.67
CA PHE A 37 -1.43 9.22 2.82
C PHE A 37 -1.73 9.36 1.31
N GLY A 38 -2.98 9.61 0.93
CA GLY A 38 -3.41 9.67 -0.48
C GLY A 38 -3.03 8.43 -1.29
N SER A 39 -3.00 7.26 -0.65
CA SER A 39 -2.51 6.00 -1.23
C SER A 39 -3.63 4.96 -1.23
N ILE A 40 -3.70 4.10 -2.25
CA ILE A 40 -4.78 3.10 -2.37
C ILE A 40 -4.61 1.99 -1.32
N ILE A 41 -3.37 1.57 -1.06
CA ILE A 41 -3.03 0.49 -0.15
C ILE A 41 -1.85 0.94 0.71
N LEU A 42 -1.96 0.72 2.03
CA LEU A 42 -0.85 0.87 2.96
C LEU A 42 -0.42 -0.49 3.51
N ILE A 43 0.89 -0.66 3.64
CA ILE A 43 1.53 -1.90 4.08
C ILE A 43 2.45 -1.57 5.25
N SER A 44 2.31 -2.28 6.37
CA SER A 44 3.26 -2.13 7.49
C SER A 44 4.62 -2.72 7.14
N GLY A 45 5.68 -2.14 7.69
CA GLY A 45 7.05 -2.67 7.55
C GLY A 45 7.16 -4.13 7.99
N ILE A 46 6.49 -4.49 9.08
CA ILE A 46 6.42 -5.89 9.55
C ILE A 46 5.80 -6.80 8.48
N PHE A 47 4.75 -6.37 7.77
CA PHE A 47 4.18 -7.21 6.71
C PHE A 47 5.12 -7.33 5.50
N ARG A 48 5.77 -6.22 5.11
CA ARG A 48 6.77 -6.22 4.02
C ARG A 48 7.89 -7.23 4.25
N GLU A 49 8.40 -7.35 5.47
CA GLU A 49 9.50 -8.26 5.82
C GLU A 49 9.18 -9.75 5.56
N TYR A 50 7.89 -10.11 5.51
CA TYR A 50 7.45 -11.47 5.20
C TYR A 50 7.23 -11.71 3.71
N LEU A 51 7.37 -10.68 2.87
CA LEU A 51 7.29 -10.83 1.42
C LEU A 51 8.64 -11.31 0.88
N THR A 52 8.62 -11.96 -0.28
CA THR A 52 9.85 -12.30 -1.02
C THR A 52 10.60 -11.02 -1.39
N GLU A 53 11.93 -11.12 -1.52
CA GLU A 53 12.79 -9.97 -1.83
C GLU A 53 12.34 -9.23 -3.11
N SER A 54 11.90 -9.97 -4.12
CA SER A 54 11.38 -9.41 -5.37
C SER A 54 10.11 -8.59 -5.17
N CYS A 55 9.20 -9.03 -4.30
CA CYS A 55 7.97 -8.29 -3.97
C CYS A 55 8.29 -7.08 -3.10
N GLN A 56 9.27 -7.19 -2.18
CA GLN A 56 9.70 -6.07 -1.35
C GLN A 56 10.24 -4.89 -2.16
N LYS A 57 10.87 -5.15 -3.31
CA LYS A 57 11.38 -4.15 -4.27
C LYS A 57 10.26 -3.39 -5.01
N GLN A 58 9.05 -3.93 -5.04
CA GLN A 58 7.90 -3.28 -5.69
C GLN A 58 7.18 -2.27 -4.79
N LEU A 59 7.58 -2.19 -3.50
CA LEU A 59 6.96 -1.35 -2.51
C LEU A 59 7.83 -0.12 -2.21
N ARG A 60 7.20 1.06 -2.18
CA ARG A 60 7.84 2.32 -1.81
C ARG A 60 7.67 2.58 -0.32
N LEU A 61 8.76 2.89 0.39
CA LEU A 61 8.69 3.40 1.76
C LEU A 61 8.19 4.84 1.71
N ILE A 62 7.06 5.11 2.36
CA ILE A 62 6.41 6.42 2.26
C ILE A 62 6.50 7.26 3.53
N ASP A 63 6.66 6.63 4.69
CA ASP A 63 6.78 7.33 5.98
C ASP A 63 7.30 6.40 7.08
N ILE A 64 7.72 7.01 8.19
CA ILE A 64 7.96 6.33 9.46
C ILE A 64 7.16 7.07 10.52
N VAL A 65 6.20 6.38 11.13
CA VAL A 65 5.26 7.00 12.07
C VAL A 65 5.09 6.20 13.35
N THR A 66 4.83 6.89 14.44
CA THR A 66 4.25 6.29 15.65
C THR A 66 2.74 6.45 15.62
N VAL A 67 2.01 5.44 16.08
CA VAL A 67 0.55 5.48 16.17
C VAL A 67 0.10 5.70 17.61
N LYS A 68 -1.02 6.39 17.81
CA LYS A 68 -1.57 6.61 19.15
C LYS A 68 -1.71 5.29 19.94
N GLY A 69 -0.95 5.19 21.04
CA GLY A 69 -0.89 4.01 21.90
C GLY A 69 0.34 3.13 21.71
N SER A 70 1.21 3.44 20.74
CA SER A 70 2.54 2.83 20.58
C SER A 70 3.60 3.90 20.37
N ILE A 71 4.69 3.82 21.14
CA ILE A 71 5.87 4.68 20.96
C ILE A 71 6.87 4.11 19.95
N GLU A 72 6.66 2.89 19.47
CA GLU A 72 7.55 2.24 18.52
C GLU A 72 7.30 2.77 17.10
N PRO A 73 8.31 3.34 16.43
CA PRO A 73 8.18 3.82 15.07
C PRO A 73 7.94 2.65 14.11
N MET A 74 6.94 2.81 13.24
CA MET A 74 6.59 1.82 12.23
C MET A 74 6.80 2.42 10.84
N LYS A 75 7.51 1.69 9.99
CA LYS A 75 7.63 2.01 8.57
C LYS A 75 6.31 1.74 7.86
N ILE A 76 5.87 2.69 7.03
CA ILE A 76 4.70 2.57 6.17
C ILE A 76 5.14 2.48 4.73
N TYR A 77 4.65 1.47 4.02
CA TYR A 77 4.91 1.25 2.62
C TYR A 77 3.64 1.38 1.80
N THR A 78 3.78 1.66 0.51
CA THR A 78 2.68 1.55 -0.46
C THR A 78 3.12 0.80 -1.71
N ILE A 79 2.14 0.46 -2.53
CA ILE A 79 2.30 -0.03 -3.89
C ILE A 79 1.77 1.04 -4.83
N ASP A 80 2.67 1.64 -5.61
CA ASP A 80 2.34 2.75 -6.48
C ASP A 80 1.54 2.26 -7.69
N LEU A 81 0.31 2.78 -7.85
CA LEU A 81 -0.62 2.43 -8.92
C LEU A 81 -1.48 3.65 -9.29
N SER A 82 -1.49 4.00 -10.56
CA SER A 82 -2.35 5.05 -11.11
C SER A 82 -3.57 4.44 -11.77
N ILE A 83 -4.72 4.51 -11.08
CA ILE A 83 -6.01 4.11 -11.65
C ILE A 83 -6.31 4.91 -12.93
N LYS A 84 -5.94 6.21 -12.97
CA LYS A 84 -6.13 7.04 -14.16
C LYS A 84 -5.32 6.53 -15.35
N SER A 85 -4.06 6.18 -15.14
CA SER A 85 -3.21 5.60 -16.19
C SER A 85 -3.78 4.27 -16.69
N LEU A 86 -4.20 3.40 -15.76
CA LEU A 86 -4.86 2.14 -16.09
C LEU A 86 -6.11 2.36 -16.96
N LEU A 87 -7.03 3.22 -16.52
CA LEU A 87 -8.29 3.48 -17.23
C LEU A 87 -8.09 4.12 -18.60
N LYS A 88 -7.01 4.88 -18.81
CA LYS A 88 -6.64 5.42 -20.12
C LYS A 88 -6.08 4.35 -21.07
N GLY A 89 -5.36 3.36 -20.52
CA GLY A 89 -4.70 2.31 -21.30
C GLY A 89 -5.61 1.14 -21.67
N ILE A 90 -6.60 0.82 -20.84
CA ILE A 90 -7.53 -0.28 -21.12
C ILE A 90 -8.65 0.15 -22.08
N LYS A 91 -9.02 -0.74 -23.00
CA LYS A 91 -10.12 -0.51 -23.95
C LYS A 91 -11.48 -0.43 -23.26
N GLN A 92 -11.69 -1.27 -22.25
CA GLN A 92 -12.92 -1.31 -21.48
C GLN A 92 -12.64 -1.88 -20.09
N PRO A 93 -13.10 -1.22 -19.01
CA PRO A 93 -13.02 -1.80 -17.68
C PRO A 93 -13.98 -3.00 -17.60
N ILE A 94 -13.41 -4.20 -17.49
CA ILE A 94 -14.17 -5.44 -17.30
C ILE A 94 -13.83 -5.97 -15.92
N ASP A 95 -14.82 -6.02 -15.04
CA ASP A 95 -14.68 -6.80 -13.82
C ASP A 95 -14.77 -8.29 -14.17
N LYS A 96 -13.59 -8.93 -14.26
CA LYS A 96 -13.45 -10.36 -14.57
C LYS A 96 -14.12 -11.25 -13.51
N TYR A 97 -14.46 -10.70 -12.35
CA TYR A 97 -15.09 -11.39 -11.23
C TYR A 97 -16.58 -11.03 -11.06
N ASP A 98 -17.12 -10.16 -11.90
CA ASP A 98 -18.55 -9.84 -11.89
C ASP A 98 -19.36 -11.05 -12.38
N ILE A 99 -20.04 -11.69 -11.43
CA ILE A 99 -20.93 -12.84 -11.67
C ILE A 99 -22.41 -12.44 -11.69
N SER A 100 -22.74 -11.15 -11.60
CA SER A 100 -24.13 -10.66 -11.51
C SER A 100 -25.00 -11.09 -12.69
N LYS A 101 -24.39 -11.26 -13.87
CA LYS A 101 -25.07 -11.64 -15.12
C LYS A 101 -25.15 -13.16 -15.32
N LEU A 102 -24.55 -13.96 -14.45
CA LEU A 102 -24.49 -15.41 -14.59
C LEU A 102 -25.68 -16.10 -13.93
N THR A 103 -26.16 -17.19 -14.52
CA THR A 103 -27.10 -18.10 -13.83
C THR A 103 -26.42 -18.75 -12.62
N GLN A 104 -27.20 -19.28 -11.66
CA GLN A 104 -26.64 -19.98 -10.49
C GLN A 104 -25.68 -21.12 -10.87
N ARG A 105 -26.00 -21.87 -11.93
CA ARG A 105 -25.16 -22.98 -12.41
C ARG A 105 -23.83 -22.48 -12.98
N GLU A 106 -23.87 -21.41 -13.76
CA GLU A 106 -22.67 -20.79 -14.34
C GLU A 106 -21.80 -20.14 -13.27
N ALA A 107 -22.41 -19.41 -12.32
CA ALA A 107 -21.70 -18.84 -11.18
C ALA A 107 -21.00 -19.92 -10.33
N LYS A 108 -21.66 -21.05 -10.08
CA LYS A 108 -21.05 -22.19 -9.39
C LYS A 108 -19.87 -22.76 -10.18
N LYS A 109 -20.02 -22.96 -11.50
CA LYS A 109 -18.94 -23.44 -12.37
C LYS A 109 -17.77 -22.46 -12.38
N TYR A 110 -18.04 -21.17 -12.53
CA TYR A 110 -17.06 -20.09 -12.52
C TYR A 110 -16.23 -20.11 -11.23
N ARG A 111 -16.89 -20.15 -10.06
CA ARG A 111 -16.20 -20.22 -8.75
C ARG A 111 -15.30 -21.44 -8.62
N VAL A 112 -15.74 -22.61 -9.11
CA VAL A 112 -14.94 -23.84 -9.08
C VAL A 112 -13.71 -23.71 -9.97
N VAL A 113 -13.85 -23.17 -11.18
CA VAL A 113 -12.73 -22.95 -12.12
C VAL A 113 -11.72 -21.95 -11.54
N GLN A 114 -12.20 -20.81 -11.01
CA GLN A 114 -11.33 -19.81 -10.37
C GLN A 114 -10.58 -20.39 -9.17
N ARG A 115 -11.25 -21.19 -8.32
CA ARG A 115 -10.59 -21.88 -7.21
C ARG A 115 -9.52 -22.86 -7.70
N TYR A 116 -9.79 -23.60 -8.78
CA TYR A 116 -8.83 -24.51 -9.37
C TYR A 116 -7.61 -23.77 -9.90
N GLN A 117 -7.80 -22.71 -10.70
CA GLN A 117 -6.72 -21.88 -11.23
C GLN A 117 -5.86 -21.26 -10.12
N ARG A 118 -6.49 -20.70 -9.08
CA ARG A 118 -5.80 -20.19 -7.89
C ARG A 118 -4.96 -21.26 -7.21
N ASN A 119 -5.51 -22.46 -6.99
CA ASN A 119 -4.77 -23.55 -6.37
C ASN A 119 -3.58 -24.01 -7.22
N GLN A 120 -3.72 -24.00 -8.55
CA GLN A 120 -2.60 -24.31 -9.44
C GLN A 120 -1.52 -23.23 -9.39
N LEU A 121 -1.90 -21.95 -9.32
CA LEU A 121 -0.96 -20.85 -9.15
C LEU A 121 -0.18 -20.99 -7.85
N ILE A 122 -0.86 -21.27 -6.73
CA ILE A 122 -0.23 -21.50 -5.42
C ILE A 122 0.81 -22.61 -5.51
N LYS A 123 0.47 -23.76 -6.09
CA LYS A 123 1.41 -24.87 -6.27
C LYS A 123 2.64 -24.49 -7.12
N LYS A 124 2.44 -23.70 -8.18
CA LYS A 124 3.56 -23.21 -9.00
C LYS A 124 4.48 -22.30 -8.21
N VAL A 125 3.93 -21.43 -7.36
CA VAL A 125 4.72 -20.57 -6.45
C VAL A 125 5.48 -21.41 -5.42
N GLU A 126 4.80 -22.35 -4.76
CA GLU A 126 5.42 -23.24 -3.76
C GLU A 126 6.56 -24.08 -4.35
N ASN A 127 6.43 -24.49 -5.60
CA ASN A 127 7.46 -25.24 -6.33
C ASN A 127 8.51 -24.34 -7.02
N ASN A 128 8.53 -23.03 -6.73
CA ASN A 128 9.43 -22.05 -7.35
C ASN A 128 9.41 -22.04 -8.88
N GLN A 129 8.29 -22.43 -9.50
CA GLN A 129 8.14 -22.46 -10.97
C GLN A 129 7.78 -21.10 -11.55
N ILE A 130 7.26 -20.19 -10.72
CA ILE A 130 6.89 -18.84 -11.11
C ILE A 130 7.24 -17.87 -9.99
N GLN A 131 7.59 -16.64 -10.35
CA GLN A 131 7.79 -15.56 -9.42
C GLN A 131 6.67 -14.53 -9.60
N ILE A 132 5.85 -14.35 -8.56
CA ILE A 132 4.67 -13.46 -8.64
C ILE A 132 5.07 -12.00 -8.92
N ALA A 133 6.27 -11.59 -8.51
CA ALA A 133 6.79 -10.26 -8.79
C ALA A 133 6.98 -9.98 -10.28
N ASP A 134 7.10 -11.01 -11.13
CA ASP A 134 7.24 -10.83 -12.59
C ASP A 134 5.98 -10.20 -13.19
N LEU A 135 4.82 -10.38 -12.55
CA LEU A 135 3.56 -9.78 -12.99
C LEU A 135 3.63 -8.25 -13.04
N PHE A 136 4.47 -7.61 -12.24
CA PHE A 136 4.68 -6.16 -12.32
C PHE A 136 5.26 -5.69 -13.65
N GLN A 137 5.88 -6.60 -14.41
CA GLN A 137 6.48 -6.34 -15.72
C GLN A 137 5.70 -7.01 -16.86
N THR A 138 5.03 -8.14 -16.59
CA THR A 138 4.38 -8.94 -17.63
C THR A 138 2.87 -8.74 -17.71
N ASP A 139 2.21 -8.33 -16.63
CA ASP A 139 0.76 -8.10 -16.63
C ASP A 139 0.44 -6.71 -17.20
N GLU A 140 -0.35 -6.69 -18.27
CA GLU A 140 -0.67 -5.46 -19.02
C GLU A 140 -1.33 -4.40 -18.14
N GLU A 141 -2.26 -4.78 -17.27
CA GLU A 141 -2.96 -3.84 -16.40
C GLU A 141 -2.03 -3.27 -15.33
N LEU A 142 -1.18 -4.10 -14.72
CA LEU A 142 -0.17 -3.63 -13.77
C LEU A 142 0.85 -2.68 -14.42
N VAL A 143 1.33 -3.02 -15.62
CA VAL A 143 2.27 -2.17 -16.37
C VAL A 143 1.62 -0.82 -16.69
N LEU A 144 0.37 -0.81 -17.17
CA LEU A 144 -0.37 0.43 -17.45
C LEU A 144 -0.61 1.25 -16.17
N ALA A 145 -0.98 0.61 -15.06
CA ALA A 145 -1.18 1.29 -13.78
C ALA A 145 0.12 1.91 -13.23
N ARG A 146 1.27 1.28 -13.48
CA ARG A 146 2.57 1.73 -12.97
C ARG A 146 3.33 2.65 -13.92
N ALA A 147 2.90 2.78 -15.17
CA ALA A 147 3.57 3.58 -16.20
C ALA A 147 4.03 4.99 -15.74
N PRO A 148 3.29 5.73 -14.89
CA PRO A 148 3.76 7.05 -14.43
C PRO A 148 4.90 7.01 -13.40
N PHE A 149 5.12 5.87 -12.72
CA PHE A 149 6.13 5.69 -11.69
C PHE A 149 7.41 5.08 -12.27
N ILE A 150 8.18 5.91 -12.97
CA ILE A 150 9.44 5.50 -13.61
C ILE A 150 10.59 5.42 -12.60
N GLN A 151 11.69 4.77 -12.96
CA GLN A 151 12.87 4.64 -12.09
C GLN A 151 13.40 5.99 -11.59
N GLU A 152 13.43 7.01 -12.45
CA GLU A 152 13.85 8.36 -12.07
C GLU A 152 13.00 8.94 -10.93
N PHE A 153 11.68 8.65 -10.90
CA PHE A 153 10.81 9.07 -9.81
C PHE A 153 11.23 8.45 -8.49
N TYR A 154 11.53 7.14 -8.50
CA TYR A 154 12.01 6.42 -7.31
C TYR A 154 13.36 6.96 -6.83
N ASP A 155 14.27 7.25 -7.74
CA ASP A 155 15.60 7.79 -7.40
C ASP A 155 15.50 9.17 -6.74
N TYR A 156 14.61 10.05 -7.23
CA TYR A 156 14.34 11.32 -6.55
C TYR A 156 13.62 11.10 -5.21
N TRP A 157 12.61 10.24 -5.18
CA TRP A 157 11.87 9.94 -3.96
C TRP A 157 12.81 9.49 -2.84
N ASP A 158 13.67 8.51 -3.10
CA ASP A 158 14.57 7.95 -2.11
C ASP A 158 15.56 9.02 -1.60
N GLN A 159 16.10 9.87 -2.47
CA GLN A 159 16.94 11.00 -2.07
C GLN A 159 16.20 11.98 -1.15
N GLY A 160 14.99 12.39 -1.54
CA GLY A 160 14.16 13.31 -0.76
C GLY A 160 13.77 12.71 0.59
N PHE A 161 13.42 11.43 0.60
CA PHE A 161 13.05 10.69 1.81
C PHE A 161 14.24 10.55 2.77
N GLN A 162 15.45 10.26 2.27
CA GLN A 162 16.65 10.25 3.12
C GLN A 162 16.93 11.62 3.74
N HIS A 163 16.80 12.71 2.98
CA HIS A 163 16.93 14.06 3.54
C HIS A 163 15.87 14.35 4.62
N TYR A 164 14.63 13.92 4.39
CA TYR A 164 13.53 14.05 5.35
C TYR A 164 13.83 13.33 6.66
N ILE A 165 14.21 12.06 6.59
CA ILE A 165 14.55 11.24 7.77
C ILE A 165 15.74 11.84 8.53
N ASN A 166 16.74 12.35 7.82
CA ASN A 166 17.91 12.99 8.43
C ASN A 166 17.65 14.41 8.96
N GLY A 167 16.42 14.92 8.89
CA GLY A 167 16.05 16.26 9.37
C GLY A 167 16.50 17.40 8.46
N GLN A 168 17.01 17.09 7.27
CA GLN A 168 17.46 18.05 6.26
C GLN A 168 16.28 18.51 5.39
N TRP A 169 15.22 19.03 6.03
CA TRP A 169 13.93 19.29 5.37
C TRP A 169 14.01 20.35 4.27
N GLU A 170 14.92 21.31 4.39
CA GLU A 170 15.21 22.30 3.34
C GLU A 170 15.69 21.65 2.03
N LYS A 171 16.40 20.51 2.11
CA LYS A 171 16.83 19.73 0.94
C LYS A 171 15.74 18.79 0.45
N ALA A 172 14.93 18.24 1.34
CA ALA A 172 13.84 17.34 1.00
C ALA A 172 12.70 18.05 0.25
N LEU A 173 12.37 19.28 0.64
CA LEU A 173 11.27 20.07 0.08
C LEU A 173 11.30 20.17 -1.45
N PRO A 174 12.37 20.68 -2.11
CA PRO A 174 12.40 20.81 -3.56
C PRO A 174 12.34 19.44 -4.27
N ILE A 175 12.82 18.38 -3.62
CA ILE A 175 12.77 17.03 -4.17
C ILE A 175 11.33 16.50 -4.15
N PHE A 176 10.59 16.65 -3.04
CA PHE A 176 9.18 16.25 -2.99
C PHE A 176 8.28 17.07 -3.90
N THR A 177 8.58 18.37 -4.08
CA THR A 177 7.90 19.18 -5.10
C THR A 177 8.16 18.64 -6.51
N LYS A 178 9.39 18.17 -6.78
CA LYS A 178 9.74 17.56 -8.06
C LYS A 178 9.05 16.21 -8.26
N THR A 179 9.05 15.30 -7.28
CA THR A 179 8.36 14.00 -7.41
C THR A 179 6.85 14.19 -7.63
N LEU A 180 6.24 15.18 -6.96
CA LEU A 180 4.84 15.53 -7.19
C LEU A 180 4.58 16.04 -8.63
N SER A 181 5.48 16.85 -9.18
CA SER A 181 5.34 17.39 -10.54
C SER A 181 5.65 16.38 -11.66
N MET A 182 6.39 15.31 -11.36
CA MET A 182 6.63 14.20 -12.30
C MET A 182 5.35 13.43 -12.64
N ILE A 183 4.34 13.46 -11.75
CA ILE A 183 3.08 12.73 -11.92
C ILE A 183 1.86 13.66 -11.76
N PRO A 184 1.71 14.68 -12.61
CA PRO A 184 0.78 15.79 -12.38
C PRO A 184 -0.70 15.36 -12.42
N GLU A 185 -1.01 14.36 -13.25
CA GLU A 185 -2.37 13.83 -13.35
C GLU A 185 -2.78 12.97 -12.15
N HIS A 186 -1.81 12.34 -11.49
CA HIS A 186 -2.07 11.42 -10.38
C HIS A 186 -2.09 12.14 -9.04
N LYS A 187 -1.35 13.25 -8.88
CA LYS A 187 -1.09 13.93 -7.60
C LYS A 187 -0.61 12.93 -6.56
N ASP A 188 0.67 12.57 -6.61
CA ASP A 188 1.27 11.59 -5.70
C ASP A 188 0.95 11.90 -4.24
N GLY A 189 0.12 11.04 -3.63
CA GLY A 189 -0.37 11.20 -2.26
C GLY A 189 0.78 11.34 -1.26
N PRO A 190 1.71 10.37 -1.21
CA PRO A 190 2.88 10.44 -0.32
C PRO A 190 3.72 11.70 -0.46
N SER A 191 4.03 12.15 -1.68
CA SER A 191 4.74 13.44 -1.89
C SER A 191 3.97 14.61 -1.30
N ASN A 192 2.66 14.65 -1.54
CA ASN A 192 1.81 15.71 -1.01
C ASN A 192 1.72 15.68 0.53
N THR A 193 1.53 14.50 1.13
CA THR A 193 1.48 14.32 2.58
C THR A 193 2.76 14.81 3.25
N LEU A 194 3.94 14.46 2.71
CA LEU A 194 5.20 14.93 3.28
C LEU A 194 5.40 16.44 3.07
N LEU A 195 5.02 17.01 1.92
CA LEU A 195 5.05 18.46 1.73
C LEU A 195 4.18 19.20 2.75
N GLU A 196 2.98 18.71 3.04
CA GLU A 196 2.10 19.27 4.09
C GLU A 196 2.75 19.21 5.48
N VAL A 197 3.43 18.11 5.79
CA VAL A 197 4.20 17.98 7.05
C VAL A 197 5.35 19.00 7.10
N LEU A 198 6.11 19.16 6.01
CA LEU A 198 7.18 20.15 5.95
C LEU A 198 6.65 21.57 6.14
N HIS A 199 5.61 21.94 5.39
CA HIS A 199 5.01 23.28 5.44
C HIS A 199 4.41 23.61 6.79
N SER A 200 3.70 22.66 7.43
CA SER A 200 3.09 22.87 8.76
C SER A 200 4.12 23.10 9.87
N ASN A 201 5.38 22.71 9.68
CA ASN A 201 6.48 22.95 10.61
C ASN A 201 7.43 24.07 10.14
N GLY A 202 7.01 24.91 9.19
CA GLY A 202 7.83 26.01 8.70
C GLY A 202 9.05 25.57 7.89
N ASN A 203 8.95 24.42 7.20
CA ASN A 203 9.98 23.82 6.34
C ASN A 203 11.29 23.44 7.04
N LYS A 204 11.27 23.36 8.38
CA LYS A 204 12.42 22.96 9.19
C LYS A 204 12.04 21.81 10.10
N ALA A 205 12.94 20.84 10.24
CA ALA A 205 12.76 19.76 11.18
C ALA A 205 12.74 20.32 12.61
N PRO A 206 11.82 19.87 13.48
CA PRO A 206 11.87 20.20 14.89
C PRO A 206 13.18 19.75 15.54
N ASN A 207 13.63 20.44 16.59
CA ASN A 207 14.87 20.08 17.31
C ASN A 207 14.86 18.66 17.88
N TYR A 208 13.68 18.07 18.08
CA TYR A 208 13.47 16.72 18.59
C TYR A 208 13.25 15.69 17.47
N TRP A 209 13.49 16.04 16.20
CA TRP A 209 13.29 15.14 15.08
C TRP A 209 14.20 13.90 15.18
N LYS A 210 13.57 12.72 15.18
CA LYS A 210 14.24 11.42 15.30
C LYS A 210 14.13 10.57 14.02
N GLY A 211 13.73 11.19 12.91
CA GLY A 211 13.47 10.48 11.65
C GLY A 211 12.07 9.85 11.56
N TYR A 212 11.13 10.25 12.42
CA TYR A 212 9.75 9.79 12.37
C TYR A 212 8.82 10.83 13.00
N ARG A 213 7.53 10.80 12.64
CA ARG A 213 6.49 11.68 13.17
C ARG A 213 5.39 10.91 13.89
N GLU A 214 4.58 11.60 14.69
CA GLU A 214 3.39 11.00 15.28
C GLU A 214 2.18 11.13 14.33
N LEU A 215 1.43 10.04 14.14
CA LEU A 215 0.17 10.07 13.41
C LEU A 215 -0.95 10.50 14.38
N THR A 216 -1.33 11.77 14.31
CA THR A 216 -2.24 12.41 15.27
C THR A 216 -3.73 12.24 14.95
N GLU A 217 -4.08 11.88 13.71
CA GLU A 217 -5.46 11.70 13.28
C GLU A 217 -5.96 10.25 13.51
N LYS A 218 -7.25 10.13 13.86
CA LYS A 218 -7.94 8.86 14.10
C LYS A 218 -8.55 8.31 12.82
#